data_AF-A0AB35I4U9-F1
#
_entry.id   AF-A0AB35I4U9-F1
#
_cell.length_a   1.000
_cell.length_b   1.000
_cell.length_c   1.000
_cell.angle_alpha   90.00
_cell.angle_beta   90.00
_cell.angle_gamma   90.00
#
_symmetry.space_group_name_H-M   'P 1'
#
loop_
_entity.id
_entity.type
_entity.pdbx_description
1 polymer ?
#
loop_
_entity_poly.entity_id
_entity_poly.type
_entity_poly.pdbx_seq_one_letter_code
_entity_poly.pdbx_strand_id
1 'polypeptide(L)'
;KHCNRIEQPIRFQGQYYDEETGLHYNRFRYYDPEVGAFTQQDPIGLLGGHNCYLYVPNPLKWIDPWGLTAKPGDCPKGKATIYKYTPTEENPFGHYSVEVSHNGKVLHTHQVITAEDHSTTTIVSVNDYPPSQPIAHSNIFELPNAMKAQEYQQNIEWKELGEYDRKQNSCVTHVCEVLRKGGIDVPNSALGELKFLKKAGF
;
A
#
# COMPACT_ATOMS: atom_id res chain seq x y z
N LYS A 1 46.81 -24.15 -21.66
CA LYS A 1 45.36 -24.26 -21.40
C LYS A 1 44.80 -22.84 -21.34
N HIS A 2 44.14 -22.37 -22.40
CA HIS A 2 43.52 -21.05 -22.41
C HIS A 2 42.12 -21.22 -21.83
N CYS A 3 41.96 -20.90 -20.54
CA CYS A 3 40.65 -20.90 -19.90
C CYS A 3 39.99 -19.56 -20.25
N ASN A 4 39.10 -19.56 -21.24
CA ASN A 4 38.24 -18.41 -21.52
C ASN A 4 37.25 -18.27 -20.37
N ARG A 5 37.65 -17.57 -19.30
CA ARG A 5 36.79 -17.24 -18.18
C ARG A 5 35.79 -16.20 -18.68
N ILE A 6 34.54 -16.60 -18.85
CA ILE A 6 33.46 -15.67 -19.19
C ILE A 6 33.21 -14.83 -17.94
N GLU A 7 33.41 -13.52 -18.05
CA GLU A 7 33.11 -12.59 -16.97
C GLU A 7 31.60 -12.39 -16.86
N GLN A 8 31.06 -12.61 -15.67
CA GLN A 8 29.67 -12.36 -15.35
C GLN A 8 29.59 -11.01 -14.63
N PRO A 9 29.12 -9.92 -15.26
CA PRO A 9 29.05 -8.61 -14.61
C PRO A 9 27.82 -8.45 -13.71
N ILE A 10 26.83 -9.33 -13.78
CA ILE A 10 25.63 -9.25 -12.92
C ILE A 10 26.02 -9.61 -11.47
N ARG A 11 25.55 -8.81 -10.51
CA ARG A 11 25.75 -9.01 -9.06
C ARG A 11 24.39 -9.27 -8.39
N PHE A 12 24.12 -8.71 -7.20
CA PHE A 12 22.78 -8.81 -6.61
C PHE A 12 21.71 -8.14 -7.50
N GLN A 13 20.43 -8.35 -7.19
CA GLN A 13 19.33 -7.80 -8.00
C GLN A 13 19.47 -6.29 -8.18
N GLY A 14 19.58 -5.84 -9.44
CA GLY A 14 19.74 -4.43 -9.80
C GLY A 14 21.19 -3.90 -9.82
N GLN A 15 22.18 -4.77 -9.54
CA GLN A 15 23.59 -4.39 -9.45
C GLN A 15 24.40 -4.87 -10.67
N TYR A 16 25.25 -3.98 -11.20
CA TYR A 16 26.21 -4.28 -12.27
C TYR A 16 27.64 -4.06 -11.78
N TYR A 17 28.54 -4.99 -12.02
CA TYR A 17 29.95 -4.84 -11.65
C TYR A 17 30.68 -3.90 -12.60
N ASP A 18 31.25 -2.85 -12.05
CA ASP A 18 32.14 -1.95 -12.76
C ASP A 18 33.59 -2.41 -12.55
N GLU A 19 34.22 -2.86 -13.64
CA GLU A 19 35.58 -3.42 -13.60
C GLU A 19 36.65 -2.35 -13.34
N GLU A 20 36.42 -1.11 -13.77
CA GLU A 20 37.40 -0.02 -13.62
C GLU A 20 37.57 0.38 -12.15
N THR A 21 36.47 0.35 -11.39
CA THR A 21 36.45 0.79 -9.99
C THR A 21 36.39 -0.37 -8.99
N GLY A 22 36.01 -1.57 -9.43
CA GLY A 22 35.73 -2.72 -8.55
C GLY A 22 34.41 -2.59 -7.78
N LEU A 23 33.63 -1.52 -8.00
CA LEU A 23 32.38 -1.25 -7.31
C LEU A 23 31.17 -1.86 -8.05
N HIS A 24 30.06 -1.95 -7.35
CA HIS A 24 28.79 -2.39 -7.92
C HIS A 24 27.89 -1.18 -8.21
N TYR A 25 27.61 -0.94 -9.48
CA TYR A 25 26.72 0.12 -9.93
C TYR A 25 25.24 -0.25 -9.71
N ASN A 26 24.56 0.57 -8.92
CA ASN A 26 23.16 0.46 -8.53
C ASN A 26 22.36 1.69 -9.01
N ARG A 27 22.35 1.91 -10.33
CA ARG A 27 21.68 3.04 -11.02
C ARG A 27 22.05 4.43 -10.50
N PHE A 28 21.55 4.83 -9.33
CA PHE A 28 21.82 6.14 -8.74
C PHE A 28 23.02 6.16 -7.81
N ARG A 29 23.52 5.01 -7.36
CA ARG A 29 24.65 4.93 -6.43
C ARG A 29 25.62 3.80 -6.74
N TYR A 30 26.87 3.96 -6.31
CA TYR A 30 27.88 2.89 -6.30
C TYR A 30 27.92 2.20 -4.93
N TYR A 31 27.90 0.87 -4.95
CA TYR A 31 27.95 0.00 -3.79
C TYR A 31 29.32 -0.66 -3.68
N ASP A 32 29.93 -0.54 -2.51
CA ASP A 32 31.18 -1.21 -2.16
C ASP A 32 30.86 -2.55 -1.50
N PRO A 33 31.16 -3.69 -2.16
CA PRO A 33 30.88 -5.01 -1.59
C PRO A 33 31.81 -5.40 -0.43
N GLU A 34 32.99 -4.78 -0.29
CA GLU A 34 33.92 -5.06 0.82
C GLU A 34 33.44 -4.40 2.11
N VAL A 35 32.94 -3.17 2.01
CA VAL A 35 32.38 -2.41 3.14
C VAL A 35 30.93 -2.81 3.42
N GLY A 36 30.20 -3.26 2.39
CA GLY A 36 28.80 -3.60 2.48
C GLY A 36 27.85 -2.40 2.46
N ALA A 37 28.28 -1.26 1.91
CA ALA A 37 27.56 0.01 1.91
C ALA A 37 27.70 0.78 0.58
N PHE A 38 26.82 1.75 0.35
CA PHE A 38 27.00 2.72 -0.72
C PHE A 38 28.16 3.66 -0.43
N THR A 39 28.88 4.07 -1.46
CA THR A 39 29.98 5.03 -1.36
C THR A 39 29.49 6.48 -1.37
N GLN A 40 28.25 6.72 -1.84
CA GLN A 40 27.60 8.02 -1.83
C GLN A 40 26.41 8.04 -0.86
N GLN A 41 26.20 9.19 -0.23
CA GLN A 41 25.01 9.45 0.57
C GLN A 41 23.74 9.37 -0.29
N ASP A 42 22.66 8.81 0.27
CA ASP A 42 21.36 8.74 -0.41
C ASP A 42 20.88 10.13 -0.87
N PRO A 43 20.62 10.33 -2.19
CA PRO A 43 20.08 11.58 -2.73
C PRO A 43 18.75 12.00 -2.13
N ILE A 44 17.93 11.06 -1.63
CA ILE A 44 16.67 11.38 -0.95
C ILE A 44 16.83 11.58 0.57
N GLY A 45 18.07 11.49 1.07
CA GLY A 45 18.42 11.74 2.46
C GLY A 45 17.71 10.78 3.42
N LEU A 46 17.23 11.32 4.55
CA LEU A 46 16.59 10.54 5.62
C LEU A 46 15.29 9.84 5.19
N LEU A 47 14.70 10.21 4.05
CA LEU A 47 13.52 9.52 3.50
C LEU A 47 13.87 8.10 3.00
N GLY A 48 15.14 7.85 2.64
CA GLY A 48 15.64 6.52 2.29
C GLY A 48 15.97 5.64 3.49
N GLY A 49 16.00 6.21 4.70
CA GLY A 49 16.31 5.54 5.94
C GLY A 49 17.26 6.36 6.82
N HIS A 50 17.44 5.92 8.07
CA HIS A 50 18.29 6.63 9.04
C HIS A 50 19.78 6.54 8.70
N ASN A 51 20.19 5.48 8.00
CA ASN A 51 21.56 5.31 7.51
C ASN A 51 21.58 5.53 5.99
N CYS A 52 22.03 6.72 5.58
CA CYS A 52 22.07 7.15 4.18
C CYS A 52 23.06 6.38 3.30
N TYR A 53 23.90 5.52 3.87
CA TYR A 53 24.87 4.69 3.15
C TYR A 53 24.45 3.22 3.09
N LEU A 54 23.38 2.83 3.77
CA LEU A 54 22.97 1.43 3.84
C LEU A 54 22.38 0.96 2.51
N TYR A 55 22.76 -0.24 2.06
CA TYR A 55 22.14 -0.87 0.89
C TYR A 55 20.68 -1.23 1.14
N VAL A 56 20.45 -2.15 2.09
CA VAL A 56 19.12 -2.48 2.59
C VAL A 56 19.23 -2.96 4.04
N PRO A 57 18.18 -2.85 4.88
CA PRO A 57 18.20 -3.37 6.25
C PRO A 57 18.44 -4.87 6.36
N ASN A 58 17.98 -5.65 5.37
CA ASN A 58 18.21 -7.08 5.31
C ASN A 58 18.31 -7.56 3.84
N PRO A 59 19.53 -7.79 3.30
CA PRO A 59 19.77 -8.19 1.91
C PRO A 59 19.14 -9.52 1.49
N LEU A 60 18.75 -10.36 2.45
CA LEU A 60 18.05 -11.62 2.17
C LEU A 60 16.56 -11.43 1.91
N LYS A 61 15.98 -10.32 2.39
CA LYS A 61 14.55 -10.03 2.32
C LYS A 61 14.22 -8.78 1.53
N TRP A 62 15.18 -7.90 1.29
CA TRP A 62 14.99 -6.57 0.72
C TRP A 62 15.90 -6.41 -0.48
N ILE A 63 15.39 -5.71 -1.48
CA ILE A 63 16.12 -5.29 -2.67
C ILE A 63 16.00 -3.77 -2.78
N ASP A 64 17.01 -3.11 -3.34
CA ASP A 64 16.92 -1.70 -3.70
C ASP A 64 17.07 -1.56 -5.22
N PRO A 65 15.98 -1.70 -6.00
CA PRO A 65 16.05 -1.73 -7.45
C PRO A 65 16.52 -0.42 -8.08
N TRP A 66 16.43 0.67 -7.32
CA TRP A 66 16.79 2.01 -7.80
C TRP A 66 18.08 2.51 -7.15
N GLY A 67 18.49 1.96 -6.00
CA GLY A 67 19.55 2.56 -5.22
C GLY A 67 19.06 3.80 -4.47
N LEU A 68 17.80 3.86 -4.05
CA LEU A 68 17.21 5.00 -3.33
C LEU A 68 16.31 4.59 -2.17
N THR A 69 15.63 3.45 -2.27
CA THR A 69 14.74 2.98 -1.21
C THR A 69 14.73 1.46 -1.19
N ALA A 70 15.14 0.86 -0.07
CA ALA A 70 14.98 -0.55 0.16
C ALA A 70 13.48 -0.90 0.08
N LYS A 71 13.10 -1.78 -0.85
CA LYS A 71 11.78 -2.42 -0.87
C LYS A 71 11.97 -3.85 -0.37
N PRO A 72 11.06 -4.39 0.45
CA PRO A 72 10.99 -5.83 0.64
C PRO A 72 10.91 -6.51 -0.74
N GLY A 73 11.69 -7.55 -0.97
CA GLY A 73 11.77 -8.31 -2.22
C GLY A 73 10.44 -8.93 -2.64
N ASP A 74 9.48 -8.99 -1.72
CA ASP A 74 8.05 -9.15 -1.95
C ASP A 74 7.33 -8.12 -1.07
N CYS A 75 6.53 -7.21 -1.66
CA CYS A 75 5.63 -6.39 -0.85
C CYS A 75 4.75 -7.32 0.01
N PRO A 76 4.47 -6.98 1.28
CA PRO A 76 3.77 -7.90 2.16
C PRO A 76 2.36 -8.13 1.62
N LYS A 77 2.15 -9.29 0.98
CA LYS A 77 0.87 -9.67 0.40
C LYS A 77 -0.16 -9.87 1.51
N GLY A 78 -1.42 -9.61 1.19
CA GLY A 78 -2.52 -9.84 2.11
C GLY A 78 -3.85 -9.77 1.37
N LYS A 79 -4.95 -9.62 2.09
CA LYS A 79 -6.28 -9.62 1.50
C LYS A 79 -7.09 -8.44 2.00
N ALA A 80 -7.87 -7.85 1.11
CA ALA A 80 -8.93 -6.91 1.45
C ALA A 80 -10.28 -7.58 1.25
N THR A 81 -11.08 -7.69 2.30
CA THR A 81 -12.48 -8.08 2.21
C THR A 81 -13.33 -6.82 2.23
N ILE A 82 -14.12 -6.60 1.19
CA ILE A 82 -15.10 -5.51 1.14
C ILE A 82 -16.45 -6.08 1.54
N TYR A 83 -17.14 -5.39 2.43
CA TYR A 83 -18.50 -5.74 2.83
C TYR A 83 -19.45 -4.63 2.40
N LYS A 84 -20.56 -5.02 1.76
CA LYS A 84 -21.70 -4.16 1.44
C LYS A 84 -22.84 -4.52 2.38
N TYR A 85 -23.35 -3.52 3.08
CA TYR A 85 -24.47 -3.67 4.00
C TYR A 85 -25.80 -3.43 3.31
N THR A 86 -26.85 -4.03 3.87
CA THR A 86 -28.21 -3.97 3.32
C THR A 86 -28.71 -2.51 3.25
N PRO A 87 -29.23 -2.06 2.10
CA PRO A 87 -29.83 -0.73 1.99
C PRO A 87 -31.07 -0.58 2.87
N THR A 88 -31.30 0.63 3.36
CA THR A 88 -32.51 1.02 4.12
C THR A 88 -33.30 2.08 3.37
N GLU A 89 -34.51 2.38 3.84
CA GLU A 89 -35.31 3.50 3.27
C GLU A 89 -34.57 4.84 3.38
N GLU A 90 -33.84 5.05 4.47
CA GLU A 90 -33.02 6.24 4.72
C GLU A 90 -31.70 6.22 3.92
N ASN A 91 -31.15 5.04 3.63
CA ASN A 91 -29.94 4.87 2.83
C ASN A 91 -30.12 3.81 1.73
N PRO A 92 -30.71 4.18 0.58
CA PRO A 92 -31.01 3.25 -0.51
C PRO A 92 -29.77 2.75 -1.26
N PHE A 93 -28.61 3.36 -1.05
CA PHE A 93 -27.35 2.96 -1.69
C PHE A 93 -26.58 1.92 -0.87
N GLY A 94 -26.99 1.68 0.36
CA GLY A 94 -26.29 0.85 1.32
C GLY A 94 -25.02 1.50 1.86
N HIS A 95 -24.27 0.73 2.61
CA HIS A 95 -23.02 1.16 3.24
C HIS A 95 -21.90 0.19 2.90
N TYR A 96 -20.65 0.64 2.95
CA TYR A 96 -19.49 -0.20 2.65
C TYR A 96 -18.44 -0.11 3.76
N SER A 97 -17.80 -1.24 4.06
CA SER A 97 -16.63 -1.31 4.93
C SER A 97 -15.54 -2.16 4.28
N VAL A 98 -14.30 -1.96 4.71
CA VAL A 98 -13.14 -2.70 4.20
C VAL A 98 -12.31 -3.26 5.36
N GLU A 99 -12.03 -4.55 5.26
CA GLU A 99 -11.19 -5.29 6.18
C GLU A 99 -9.90 -5.68 5.47
N VAL A 100 -8.75 -5.27 6.00
CA VAL A 100 -7.44 -5.64 5.47
C VAL A 100 -6.74 -6.60 6.43
N SER A 101 -6.44 -7.80 5.94
CA SER A 101 -5.73 -8.85 6.67
C SER A 101 -4.31 -9.03 6.14
N HIS A 102 -3.34 -9.00 7.05
CA HIS A 102 -1.93 -9.23 6.76
C HIS A 102 -1.19 -9.77 8.00
N ASN A 103 -0.46 -10.89 7.86
CA ASN A 103 0.33 -11.50 8.94
C ASN A 103 -0.43 -11.69 10.27
N GLY A 104 -1.70 -12.10 10.19
CA GLY A 104 -2.57 -12.29 11.36
C GLY A 104 -3.11 -11.00 11.99
N LYS A 105 -2.71 -9.82 11.51
CA LYS A 105 -3.32 -8.53 11.86
C LYS A 105 -4.46 -8.24 10.92
N VAL A 106 -5.59 -7.82 11.48
CA VAL A 106 -6.80 -7.45 10.74
C VAL A 106 -7.19 -6.04 11.12
N LEU A 107 -7.42 -5.17 10.14
CA LEU A 107 -7.95 -3.83 10.33
C LEU A 107 -9.24 -3.68 9.54
N HIS A 108 -10.34 -3.44 10.22
CA HIS A 108 -11.66 -3.30 9.62
C HIS A 108 -12.19 -1.90 9.87
N THR A 109 -12.32 -1.10 8.82
CA THR A 109 -12.74 0.31 8.94
C THR A 109 -13.84 0.68 7.96
N HIS A 110 -14.61 1.70 8.33
CA HIS A 110 -15.62 2.34 7.49
C HIS A 110 -15.78 3.81 7.82
N GLN A 111 -16.41 4.55 6.90
CA GLN A 111 -16.78 5.94 7.15
C GLN A 111 -18.09 6.02 7.93
N VAL A 112 -18.17 6.99 8.84
CA VAL A 112 -19.38 7.41 9.54
C VAL A 112 -19.54 8.92 9.46
N ILE A 113 -20.78 9.36 9.52
CA ILE A 113 -21.11 10.78 9.61
C ILE A 113 -21.29 11.10 11.10
N THR A 114 -20.55 12.09 11.60
CA THR A 114 -20.51 12.40 13.05
C THR A 114 -21.33 13.62 13.41
N ALA A 115 -21.61 14.50 12.45
CA ALA A 115 -22.44 15.68 12.65
C ALA A 115 -23.86 15.46 12.10
N GLU A 116 -24.88 15.92 12.83
CA GLU A 116 -26.29 15.76 12.45
C GLU A 116 -26.64 16.45 11.13
N ASP A 117 -25.90 17.50 10.77
CA ASP A 117 -26.03 18.24 9.51
C ASP A 117 -25.23 17.62 8.34
N HIS A 118 -24.59 16.48 8.58
CA HIS A 118 -23.68 15.80 7.67
C HIS A 118 -22.42 16.61 7.26
N SER A 119 -22.10 17.70 7.97
CA SER A 119 -20.94 18.56 7.68
C SER A 119 -19.60 17.89 7.99
N THR A 120 -19.60 16.84 8.80
CA THR A 120 -18.38 16.16 9.24
C THR A 120 -18.51 14.65 9.16
N THR A 121 -17.50 14.02 8.57
CA THR A 121 -17.34 12.57 8.49
C THR A 121 -15.97 12.13 9.01
N THR A 122 -15.87 10.88 9.45
CA THR A 122 -14.61 10.29 9.89
C THR A 122 -14.56 8.80 9.56
N ILE A 123 -13.37 8.21 9.63
CA ILE A 123 -13.15 6.77 9.51
C ILE A 123 -13.03 6.18 10.91
N VAL A 124 -13.82 5.14 11.17
CA VAL A 124 -13.82 4.40 12.43
C VAL A 124 -13.59 2.92 12.19
N SER A 125 -13.08 2.27 13.22
CA SER A 125 -13.03 0.82 13.33
C SER A 125 -14.44 0.23 13.46
N VAL A 126 -14.73 -0.81 12.67
CA VAL A 126 -16.01 -1.53 12.72
C VAL A 126 -16.24 -2.21 14.07
N ASN A 127 -15.18 -2.56 14.80
CA ASN A 127 -15.32 -3.16 16.12
C ASN A 127 -15.85 -2.16 17.16
N ASP A 128 -15.49 -0.88 17.00
CA ASP A 128 -15.89 0.17 17.94
C ASP A 128 -17.26 0.75 17.56
N TYR A 129 -17.53 0.87 16.26
CA TYR A 129 -18.78 1.43 15.73
C TYR A 129 -19.36 0.50 14.65
N PRO A 130 -20.00 -0.62 15.02
CA PRO A 130 -20.50 -1.56 14.03
C PRO A 130 -21.67 -0.98 13.22
N PRO A 131 -21.72 -1.20 11.89
CA PRO A 131 -22.87 -0.84 11.08
C PRO A 131 -24.15 -1.54 11.57
N SER A 132 -25.25 -0.81 11.63
CA SER A 132 -26.54 -1.30 12.15
C SER A 132 -27.21 -2.36 11.27
N GLN A 133 -26.90 -2.34 9.97
CA GLN A 133 -27.48 -3.23 8.98
C GLN A 133 -26.65 -4.50 8.80
N PRO A 134 -27.26 -5.64 8.46
CA PRO A 134 -26.52 -6.86 8.17
C PRO A 134 -25.79 -6.73 6.82
N ILE A 135 -24.70 -7.51 6.68
CA ILE A 135 -23.94 -7.63 5.45
C ILE A 135 -24.83 -8.30 4.39
N ALA A 136 -25.02 -7.61 3.25
CA ALA A 136 -25.76 -8.12 2.10
C ALA A 136 -24.85 -8.87 1.12
N HIS A 137 -23.62 -8.40 0.94
CA HIS A 137 -22.66 -9.00 0.02
C HIS A 137 -21.22 -8.74 0.48
N SER A 138 -20.29 -9.65 0.17
CA SER A 138 -18.87 -9.45 0.39
C SER A 138 -18.03 -10.05 -0.73
N ASN A 139 -16.87 -9.46 -0.96
CA ASN A 139 -15.89 -9.99 -1.91
C ASN A 139 -14.46 -9.73 -1.43
N ILE A 140 -13.54 -10.61 -1.80
CA ILE A 140 -12.16 -10.63 -1.36
C ILE A 140 -11.23 -10.25 -2.52
N PHE A 141 -10.30 -9.36 -2.24
CA PHE A 141 -9.28 -8.89 -3.17
C PHE A 141 -7.89 -9.23 -2.62
N GLU A 142 -7.06 -9.87 -3.45
CA GLU A 142 -5.66 -10.09 -3.11
C GLU A 142 -4.91 -8.75 -3.23
N LEU A 143 -4.29 -8.30 -2.15
CA LEU A 143 -3.53 -7.05 -2.09
C LEU A 143 -2.05 -7.34 -2.35
N PRO A 144 -1.45 -6.72 -3.39
CA PRO A 144 0.00 -6.75 -3.59
C PRO A 144 0.79 -6.14 -2.42
N ASN A 145 0.23 -5.15 -1.73
CA ASN A 145 0.87 -4.47 -0.59
C ASN A 145 -0.13 -4.18 0.52
N ALA A 146 -0.49 -5.21 1.29
CA ALA A 146 -1.44 -5.06 2.39
C ALA A 146 -0.93 -4.18 3.53
N MET A 147 0.39 -4.12 3.74
CA MET A 147 0.99 -3.24 4.75
C MET A 147 0.69 -1.77 4.49
N LYS A 148 0.84 -1.30 3.24
CA LYS A 148 0.50 0.10 2.89
C LYS A 148 -0.99 0.41 3.03
N ALA A 149 -1.85 -0.56 2.74
CA ALA A 149 -3.29 -0.41 2.96
C ALA A 149 -3.61 -0.26 4.46
N GLN A 150 -2.99 -1.08 5.31
CA GLN A 150 -3.15 -0.99 6.78
C GLN A 150 -2.58 0.33 7.34
N GLU A 151 -1.39 0.74 6.91
CA GLU A 151 -0.81 2.04 7.30
C GLU A 151 -1.73 3.19 6.93
N TYR A 152 -2.35 3.15 5.75
CA TYR A 152 -3.33 4.16 5.36
C TYR A 152 -4.55 4.17 6.28
N GLN A 153 -5.14 3.00 6.58
CA GLN A 153 -6.28 2.91 7.49
C GLN A 153 -5.95 3.49 8.88
N GLN A 154 -4.80 3.12 9.45
CA GLN A 154 -4.37 3.64 10.77
C GLN A 154 -4.12 5.14 10.75
N ASN A 155 -3.60 5.67 9.64
CA ASN A 155 -3.29 7.09 9.53
C ASN A 155 -4.52 7.99 9.37
N ILE A 156 -5.65 7.46 8.92
CA ILE A 156 -6.88 8.25 8.70
C ILE A 156 -7.96 7.98 9.74
N GLU A 157 -7.82 6.93 10.53
CA GLU A 157 -8.74 6.63 11.61
C GLU A 157 -8.86 7.83 12.55
N TRP A 158 -10.09 8.17 12.93
CA TRP A 158 -10.43 9.29 13.81
C TRP A 158 -10.04 10.69 13.29
N LYS A 159 -9.63 10.81 12.03
CA LYS A 159 -9.42 12.12 11.41
C LYS A 159 -10.72 12.69 10.87
N GLU A 160 -10.86 13.99 10.99
CA GLU A 160 -11.94 14.74 10.37
C GLU A 160 -11.72 14.82 8.86
N LEU A 161 -12.67 14.30 8.08
CA LEU A 161 -12.59 14.29 6.61
C LEU A 161 -13.48 15.36 5.96
N GLY A 162 -14.22 16.15 6.75
CA GLY A 162 -15.14 17.17 6.28
C GLY A 162 -16.48 16.59 5.80
N GLU A 163 -17.19 17.38 4.99
CA GLU A 163 -18.57 17.11 4.57
C GLU A 163 -18.69 15.85 3.73
N TYR A 164 -19.76 15.11 3.96
CA TYR A 164 -20.06 13.91 3.16
C TYR A 164 -20.30 14.30 1.68
N ASP A 165 -19.46 13.80 0.78
CA ASP A 165 -19.65 13.93 -0.67
C ASP A 165 -19.56 12.55 -1.32
N ARG A 166 -20.65 12.14 -1.97
CA ARG A 166 -20.72 10.88 -2.72
C ARG A 166 -19.60 10.70 -3.75
N LYS A 167 -19.02 11.79 -4.27
CA LYS A 167 -18.00 11.73 -5.31
C LYS A 167 -16.57 11.72 -4.78
N GLN A 168 -16.33 12.32 -3.62
CA GLN A 168 -14.98 12.59 -3.12
C GLN A 168 -14.76 12.14 -1.68
N ASN A 169 -15.80 12.05 -0.87
CA ASN A 169 -15.73 11.74 0.55
C ASN A 169 -16.91 10.85 0.99
N SER A 170 -16.87 9.57 0.59
CA SER A 170 -17.91 8.57 0.86
C SER A 170 -17.32 7.20 1.23
N CYS A 171 -18.15 6.30 1.77
CA CYS A 171 -17.69 4.98 2.16
C CYS A 171 -17.12 4.17 0.99
N VAL A 172 -17.62 4.44 -0.24
CA VAL A 172 -17.07 3.90 -1.48
C VAL A 172 -15.68 4.45 -1.76
N THR A 173 -15.48 5.78 -1.65
CA THR A 173 -14.17 6.38 -1.92
C THR A 173 -13.13 5.90 -0.91
N HIS A 174 -13.49 5.76 0.38
CA HIS A 174 -12.63 5.17 1.41
C HIS A 174 -12.20 3.74 1.06
N VAL A 175 -13.15 2.87 0.71
CA VAL A 175 -12.86 1.48 0.31
C VAL A 175 -11.92 1.46 -0.90
N CYS A 176 -12.22 2.25 -1.93
CA CYS A 176 -11.42 2.32 -3.14
C CYS A 176 -10.01 2.89 -2.90
N GLU A 177 -9.86 3.89 -2.02
CA GLU A 177 -8.55 4.39 -1.57
C GLU A 177 -7.73 3.29 -0.88
N VAL A 178 -8.33 2.51 0.04
CA VAL A 178 -7.64 1.40 0.72
C VAL A 178 -7.11 0.38 -0.30
N LEU A 179 -7.92 0.00 -1.29
CA LEU A 179 -7.48 -0.90 -2.36
C LEU A 179 -6.34 -0.30 -3.21
N ARG A 180 -6.42 0.99 -3.55
CA ARG A 180 -5.38 1.71 -4.29
C ARG A 180 -4.06 1.76 -3.53
N LYS A 181 -4.10 2.09 -2.23
CA LYS A 181 -2.92 2.04 -1.36
C LYS A 181 -2.37 0.62 -1.23
N GLY A 182 -3.26 -0.37 -1.28
CA GLY A 182 -2.95 -1.79 -1.34
C GLY A 182 -2.31 -2.28 -2.64
N GLY A 183 -2.25 -1.44 -3.67
CA GLY A 183 -1.64 -1.74 -4.97
C GLY A 183 -2.60 -2.28 -6.03
N ILE A 184 -3.92 -2.18 -5.81
CA ILE A 184 -4.92 -2.50 -6.82
C ILE A 184 -5.21 -1.25 -7.67
N ASP A 185 -5.25 -1.44 -8.99
CA ASP A 185 -5.59 -0.37 -9.93
C ASP A 185 -7.11 -0.16 -9.97
N VAL A 186 -7.59 0.75 -9.11
CA VAL A 186 -8.98 1.22 -9.09
C VAL A 186 -9.03 2.61 -9.72
N PRO A 187 -9.99 2.92 -10.61
CA PRO A 187 -10.13 4.25 -11.18
C PRO A 187 -10.37 5.32 -10.10
N ASN A 188 -9.70 6.48 -10.19
CA ASN A 188 -9.84 7.60 -9.24
C ASN A 188 -11.00 8.55 -9.59
N SER A 189 -12.14 8.01 -10.03
CA SER A 189 -13.32 8.81 -10.34
C SER A 189 -14.54 8.13 -9.75
N ALA A 190 -15.47 8.88 -9.17
CA ALA A 190 -16.65 8.33 -8.51
C ALA A 190 -17.41 7.30 -9.36
N LEU A 191 -17.58 7.59 -10.66
CA LEU A 191 -18.26 6.72 -11.60
C LEU A 191 -17.41 5.48 -11.96
N GLY A 192 -16.08 5.63 -11.98
CA GLY A 192 -15.14 4.54 -12.18
C GLY A 192 -15.06 3.59 -10.98
N GLU A 193 -15.06 4.12 -9.75
CA GLU A 193 -15.11 3.36 -8.50
C GLU A 193 -16.40 2.53 -8.41
N LEU A 194 -17.55 3.14 -8.69
CA LEU A 194 -18.83 2.44 -8.74
C LEU A 194 -18.85 1.34 -9.82
N LYS A 195 -18.31 1.61 -11.01
CA LYS A 195 -18.19 0.60 -12.08
C LYS A 195 -17.26 -0.54 -11.67
N PHE A 196 -16.17 -0.24 -10.98
CA PHE A 196 -15.22 -1.22 -10.47
C PHE A 196 -15.90 -2.15 -9.47
N LEU A 197 -16.62 -1.61 -8.48
CA LEU A 197 -17.34 -2.39 -7.49
C LEU A 197 -18.46 -3.24 -8.13
N LYS A 198 -19.24 -2.67 -9.07
CA LYS A 198 -20.25 -3.44 -9.83
C LYS A 198 -19.65 -4.60 -10.60
N LYS A 199 -18.50 -4.39 -11.25
CA LYS A 199 -17.78 -5.44 -11.97
C LYS A 199 -17.25 -6.51 -11.02
N ALA A 200 -16.94 -6.13 -9.78
CA ALA A 200 -16.56 -7.04 -8.71
C ALA A 200 -17.76 -7.71 -8.00
N GLY A 201 -19.00 -7.51 -8.46
CA GLY A 201 -20.17 -8.23 -7.97
C GLY A 201 -21.03 -7.49 -6.93
N PHE A 202 -20.76 -6.20 -6.66
CA PHE A 202 -21.51 -5.38 -5.70
C PHE A 202 -22.69 -4.61 -6.31
#